data_AF-A0A941SJC6-F1
#
_entry.id   AF-A0A941SJC6-F1
#
_cell.length_a   1.000
_cell.length_b   1.000
_cell.length_c   1.000
_cell.angle_alpha   90.00
_cell.angle_beta   90.00
_cell.angle_gamma   90.00
#
_symmetry.space_group_name_H-M   'P 1'
#
loop_
_entity.id
_entity.type
_entity.pdbx_description
1 polymer ?
#
loop_
_entity_poly.entity_id
_entity_poly.type
_entity_poly.pdbx_seq_one_letter_code
_entity_poly.pdbx_strand_id
1 'polypeptide(L)'
;MQVAASIFKAYDIRGVVPSTLTPEVAEALGLAFGTAALAQGEAKVAVGRDGRLSGPELVAALIRGLVGAGIEVIDVGMVTTPMLYFAASTL
;
A
#
# COMPACT_ATOMS: atom_id res chain seq x y z
N MET A 1 1.14 -8.75 15.63
CA MET A 1 0.54 -9.51 14.52
C MET A 1 1.60 -10.40 13.89
N GLN A 2 1.26 -11.61 13.49
CA GLN A 2 2.16 -12.50 12.74
C GLN A 2 1.89 -12.34 11.24
N VAL A 3 2.93 -12.04 10.46
CA VAL A 3 2.84 -11.87 8.99
C VAL A 3 3.44 -13.10 8.32
N ALA A 4 2.74 -13.66 7.33
CA ALA A 4 3.23 -14.80 6.58
C ALA A 4 4.38 -14.37 5.64
N ALA A 5 5.63 -14.74 5.96
CA ALA A 5 6.81 -14.36 5.17
C ALA A 5 6.69 -14.72 3.67
N SER A 6 5.91 -15.76 3.35
CA SER A 6 5.63 -16.18 1.98
C SER A 6 4.95 -15.12 1.11
N ILE A 7 4.35 -14.06 1.68
CA ILE A 7 3.73 -13.00 0.87
C ILE A 7 4.76 -12.07 0.23
N PHE A 8 5.97 -11.98 0.79
CA PHE A 8 7.06 -11.18 0.24
C PHE A 8 7.74 -11.97 -0.87
N LYS A 9 7.47 -11.59 -2.12
CA LYS A 9 8.04 -12.22 -3.31
C LYS A 9 9.26 -11.42 -3.79
N ALA A 10 9.91 -11.91 -4.84
CA ALA A 10 11.11 -11.27 -5.39
C ALA A 10 10.89 -9.82 -5.85
N TYR A 11 9.68 -9.46 -6.29
CA TYR A 11 9.41 -8.17 -6.94
C TYR A 11 8.23 -7.39 -6.35
N ASP A 12 7.45 -7.99 -5.45
CA ASP A 12 6.26 -7.40 -4.86
C ASP A 12 5.73 -8.24 -3.68
N ILE A 13 4.62 -7.79 -3.10
CA ILE A 13 3.91 -8.49 -2.04
C ILE A 13 2.62 -9.08 -2.61
N ARG A 14 2.44 -10.40 -2.49
CA ARG A 14 1.27 -11.12 -2.99
C ARG A 14 0.78 -12.15 -1.99
N GLY A 15 -0.50 -12.06 -1.63
CA GLY A 15 -1.18 -13.01 -0.75
C GLY A 15 -2.63 -13.24 -1.18
N VAL A 16 -3.26 -14.21 -0.52
CA VAL A 16 -4.67 -14.55 -0.68
C VAL A 16 -5.48 -13.87 0.41
N VAL A 17 -6.56 -13.20 0.02
CA VAL A 17 -7.54 -12.58 0.93
C VAL A 17 -8.65 -13.60 1.24
N PRO A 18 -9.11 -13.75 2.50
CA PRO A 18 -8.67 -13.04 3.71
C PRO A 18 -7.61 -13.82 4.53
N SER A 19 -6.82 -14.72 3.93
CA SER A 19 -5.96 -15.63 4.69
C SER A 19 -4.57 -15.07 5.02
N THR A 20 -3.78 -14.80 3.99
CA THR A 20 -2.37 -14.38 4.13
C THR A 20 -2.21 -12.89 3.90
N LEU A 21 -3.20 -12.26 3.27
CA LEU A 21 -3.31 -10.81 3.12
C LEU A 21 -4.64 -10.37 3.73
N THR A 22 -4.56 -9.63 4.84
CA THR A 22 -5.70 -9.10 5.59
C THR A 22 -5.60 -7.57 5.70
N PRO A 23 -6.66 -6.87 6.13
CA PRO A 23 -6.60 -5.43 6.39
C PRO A 23 -5.51 -5.07 7.39
N GLU A 24 -5.32 -5.85 8.46
CA GLU A 24 -4.27 -5.61 9.46
C GLU A 24 -2.87 -5.74 8.85
N VAL A 25 -2.68 -6.72 7.95
CA VAL A 25 -1.42 -6.86 7.19
C VAL A 25 -1.22 -5.67 6.26
N ALA A 26 -2.25 -5.23 5.54
CA ALA A 26 -2.16 -4.06 4.65
C ALA A 26 -1.84 -2.77 5.40
N GLU A 27 -2.42 -2.55 6.59
CA GLU A 27 -2.12 -1.42 7.45
C GLU A 27 -0.67 -1.44 7.96
N ALA A 28 -0.20 -2.60 8.42
CA ALA A 28 1.20 -2.74 8.83
C ALA A 28 2.18 -2.53 7.66
N LEU A 29 1.82 -2.96 6.44
CA LEU A 29 2.60 -2.69 5.24
C LEU A 29 2.64 -1.21 4.90
N GLY A 30 1.52 -0.50 5.04
CA GLY A 30 1.47 0.95 4.86
C GLY A 30 2.40 1.67 5.84
N LEU A 31 2.37 1.28 7.11
CA LEU A 31 3.26 1.83 8.14
C LEU A 31 4.73 1.57 7.83
N ALA A 32 5.07 0.32 7.44
CA ALA A 32 6.43 -0.07 7.11
C ALA A 32 6.96 0.67 5.87
N PHE A 33 6.16 0.73 4.80
CA PHE A 33 6.52 1.45 3.57
C PHE A 33 6.68 2.94 3.82
N GLY A 34 5.72 3.56 4.54
CA GLY A 34 5.78 4.99 4.85
C GLY A 34 6.99 5.36 5.71
N THR A 35 7.35 4.53 6.69
CA THR A 35 8.56 4.71 7.49
C THR A 35 9.83 4.65 6.62
N ALA A 36 9.89 3.72 5.67
CA ALA A 36 11.01 3.57 4.75
C ALA A 36 11.11 4.72 3.74
N ALA A 37 9.97 5.26 3.28
CA ALA A 37 9.91 6.43 2.41
C ALA A 37 10.42 7.69 3.12
N LEU A 38 9.95 7.94 4.35
CA LEU A 38 10.42 9.08 5.15
C LEU A 38 11.91 9.02 5.44
N ALA A 39 12.46 7.84 5.72
CA ALA A 39 13.89 7.65 5.91
C ALA A 39 14.72 8.01 4.66
N GLN A 40 14.10 8.04 3.48
CA GLN A 40 14.69 8.46 2.21
C GLN A 40 14.36 9.92 1.85
N GLY A 41 13.66 10.65 2.72
CA GLY A 41 13.24 12.03 2.48
C GLY A 41 11.94 12.17 1.68
N GLU A 42 11.24 11.07 1.39
CA GLU A 42 9.98 11.08 0.66
C GLU A 42 8.79 11.12 1.62
N ALA A 43 8.08 12.25 1.64
CA ALA A 43 6.94 12.48 2.53
C ALA A 43 5.56 12.34 1.85
N LYS A 44 5.53 12.12 0.53
CA LYS A 44 4.31 11.97 -0.26
C LYS A 44 4.28 10.61 -0.95
N VAL A 45 3.12 9.94 -0.93
CA VAL A 45 2.94 8.65 -1.61
C VAL A 45 1.61 8.62 -2.35
N ALA A 46 1.67 8.38 -3.66
CA ALA A 46 0.49 8.08 -4.46
C ALA A 46 0.00 6.65 -4.18
N VAL A 47 -1.30 6.49 -3.96
CA VAL A 47 -1.95 5.20 -3.69
C VAL A 47 -3.07 4.99 -4.70
N GLY A 48 -3.10 3.82 -5.32
CA GLY A 48 -4.16 3.40 -6.23
C GLY A 48 -4.42 1.90 -6.09
N ARG A 49 -5.57 1.46 -6.59
CA ARG A 49 -5.98 0.04 -6.58
C ARG A 49 -6.56 -0.42 -7.90
N ASP A 50 -6.53 -1.73 -8.14
CA ASP A 50 -7.23 -2.35 -9.26
C ASP A 50 -8.73 -2.61 -8.93
N GLY A 51 -9.42 -3.32 -9.84
CA GLY A 51 -10.84 -3.65 -9.75
C GLY A 51 -11.18 -4.89 -8.90
N ARG A 52 -10.28 -5.41 -8.06
CA ARG A 52 -10.59 -6.56 -7.18
C ARG A 52 -11.59 -6.20 -6.09
N LEU A 53 -12.40 -7.18 -5.71
CA LEU A 53 -13.43 -7.03 -4.65
C LEU A 53 -12.86 -6.61 -3.30
N SER A 54 -11.66 -7.10 -2.95
CA SER A 54 -10.96 -6.74 -1.72
C SER A 54 -10.33 -5.34 -1.75
N GLY A 55 -10.32 -4.68 -2.91
CA GLY A 55 -9.62 -3.42 -3.14
C GLY A 55 -10.02 -2.30 -2.18
N PRO A 56 -11.33 -1.98 -2.01
CA PRO A 56 -11.77 -0.90 -1.12
C PRO A 56 -11.30 -1.06 0.33
N GLU A 57 -11.34 -2.29 0.87
CA GLU A 57 -10.95 -2.54 2.26
C GLU A 57 -9.42 -2.49 2.43
N LEU A 58 -8.67 -3.15 1.56
CA LEU A 58 -7.21 -3.20 1.66
C LEU A 58 -6.57 -1.84 1.39
N VAL A 59 -7.08 -1.06 0.44
CA VAL A 59 -6.55 0.29 0.17
C VAL A 59 -6.78 1.21 1.36
N ALA A 60 -7.96 1.17 1.98
CA ALA A 60 -8.25 1.97 3.18
C ALA A 60 -7.30 1.61 4.33
N ALA A 61 -7.00 0.32 4.52
CA ALA A 61 -6.05 -0.12 5.51
C ALA A 61 -4.61 0.32 5.22
N LEU A 62 -4.15 0.16 3.96
CA LEU A 62 -2.84 0.64 3.52
C LEU A 62 -2.67 2.14 3.76
N ILE A 63 -3.69 2.94 3.41
CA ILE A 63 -3.69 4.40 3.60
C ILE A 63 -3.61 4.75 5.08
N ARG A 64 -4.34 4.07 5.97
CA ARG A 64 -4.21 4.29 7.42
C ARG A 64 -2.78 4.06 7.91
N GLY A 65 -2.14 3.00 7.43
CA GLY A 65 -0.74 2.71 7.75
C GLY A 65 0.21 3.82 7.31
N LEU A 66 0.08 4.28 6.05
CA LEU A 66 0.88 5.36 5.50
C LEU A 66 0.69 6.67 6.28
N VAL A 67 -0.55 7.07 6.53
CA VAL A 67 -0.87 8.27 7.33
C VAL A 67 -0.32 8.13 8.75
N GLY A 68 -0.44 6.95 9.36
CA GLY A 68 0.13 6.67 10.69
C GLY A 68 1.66 6.76 10.72
N ALA A 69 2.34 6.55 9.60
CA ALA A 69 3.78 6.78 9.47
C ALA A 69 4.14 8.28 9.34
N GLY A 70 3.17 9.16 9.05
CA GLY A 70 3.39 10.57 8.77
C GLY A 70 3.48 10.92 7.28
N ILE A 71 3.07 10.01 6.38
CA ILE A 71 3.02 10.26 4.93
C ILE A 71 1.78 11.06 4.55
N GLU A 72 1.95 12.04 3.66
CA GLU A 72 0.86 12.65 2.90
C GLU A 72 0.45 11.72 1.75
N VAL A 73 -0.77 11.21 1.80
CA VAL A 73 -1.28 10.25 0.81
C VAL A 73 -2.04 10.97 -0.30
N ILE A 74 -1.71 10.66 -1.55
CA ILE A 74 -2.48 11.05 -2.74
C ILE A 74 -3.25 9.82 -3.23
N ASP A 75 -4.52 9.70 -2.84
CA ASP A 75 -5.38 8.60 -3.30
C ASP A 75 -5.91 8.90 -4.70
N VAL A 76 -5.40 8.18 -5.71
CA VAL A 76 -5.85 8.27 -7.11
C VAL A 76 -6.99 7.30 -7.43
N GLY A 77 -7.46 6.53 -6.44
CA GLY A 77 -8.62 5.67 -6.53
C GLY A 77 -8.41 4.38 -7.32
N MET A 78 -9.45 3.96 -8.05
CA MET A 78 -9.42 2.74 -8.86
C MET A 78 -8.86 3.03 -10.25
N VAL A 79 -7.61 2.64 -10.50
CA VAL A 79 -6.86 2.96 -11.71
C VAL A 79 -6.03 1.76 -12.18
N THR A 80 -5.50 1.83 -13.40
CA THR A 80 -4.53 0.83 -13.86
C THR A 80 -3.16 1.07 -13.24
N THR A 81 -2.34 0.03 -13.11
CA THR A 81 -0.96 0.16 -12.57
C THR A 81 -0.13 1.25 -13.27
N PRO A 82 -0.13 1.39 -14.61
CA PRO A 82 0.62 2.46 -15.26
C PRO A 82 0.14 3.87 -14.90
N MET A 83 -1.15 4.06 -14.59
CA MET A 83 -1.66 5.35 -14.13
C MET A 83 -1.16 5.69 -12.72
N LEU A 84 -1.05 4.71 -11.83
CA LEU A 84 -0.42 4.90 -10.52
C LEU A 84 1.06 5.28 -10.67
N TYR A 85 1.79 4.62 -11.59
CA TYR A 85 3.19 4.98 -11.87
C TYR A 85 3.33 6.38 -12.46
N PHE A 86 2.41 6.77 -13.34
CA PHE A 86 2.37 8.12 -13.88
C PHE A 86 2.13 9.15 -12.76
N ALA A 87 1.17 8.90 -11.86
CA ALA A 87 0.91 9.76 -10.70
C ALA A 87 2.16 9.89 -9.80
N ALA A 88 2.83 8.78 -9.49
CA ALA A 88 4.06 8.80 -8.69
C ALA A 88 5.24 9.53 -9.36
N SER A 89 5.16 9.78 -10.67
CA SER A 89 6.18 10.51 -11.43
C SER A 89 5.84 11.98 -11.67
N THR A 90 4.62 12.42 -11.33
CA THR A 90 4.08 13.72 -11.77
C THR A 90 3.36 14.53 -10.70
N LEU A 91 2.94 13.91 -9.59
CA LEU A 91 2.20 14.55 -8.50
C LEU A 91 3.04 14.74 -7.23
#